data_AF-A0A9D9L3X1-F1
#
_entry.id   AF-A0A9D9L3X1-F1
#
_cell.length_a   1.000
_cell.length_b   1.000
_cell.length_c   1.000
_cell.angle_alpha   90.00
_cell.angle_beta   90.00
_cell.angle_gamma   90.00
#
_symmetry.space_group_name_H-M   'P 1'
#
loop_
_entity.id
_entity.type
_entity.pdbx_description
1 polymer ?
#
loop_
_entity_poly.entity_id
_entity_poly.type
_entity_poly.pdbx_seq_one_letter_code
_entity_poly.pdbx_strand_id
1 'polypeptide(L)'
;MTKSEAMEILSFHSCRNTNVDDPRWEYGFVGRLRPSGGTLNEDNFIQIMESIRLLKDELSADKIDKNLVYDITGIIHLTRVWCIPYRQTGSNNNIKTSERMKLMQWIEIIENTLFYLLDGADDDIAFMDYECYLHDSSEQLLKAELLRML
;
A
#
# COMPACT_ATOMS: atom_id res chain seq x y z
N MET A 1 -5.61 -15.46 -3.00
CA MET A 1 -4.45 -14.82 -3.63
C MET A 1 -3.23 -15.69 -3.39
N THR A 2 -2.44 -15.94 -4.43
CA THR A 2 -1.14 -16.61 -4.33
C THR A 2 -0.02 -15.60 -4.11
N LYS A 3 1.16 -16.05 -3.63
CA LYS A 3 2.33 -15.16 -3.46
C LYS A 3 2.75 -14.46 -4.75
N SER A 4 2.64 -15.14 -5.89
CA SER A 4 2.95 -14.54 -7.20
C SER A 4 1.97 -13.42 -7.57
N GLU A 5 0.68 -13.61 -7.29
CA GLU A 5 -0.35 -12.59 -7.50
C GLU A 5 -0.12 -11.38 -6.57
N ALA A 6 0.27 -11.61 -5.31
CA ALA A 6 0.60 -10.53 -4.37
C ALA A 6 1.78 -9.67 -4.87
N MET A 7 2.84 -10.31 -5.39
CA MET A 7 3.98 -9.60 -6.00
C MET A 7 3.55 -8.78 -7.22
N GLU A 8 2.68 -9.33 -8.07
CA GLU A 8 2.13 -8.61 -9.23
C GLU A 8 1.28 -7.41 -8.78
N ILE A 9 0.38 -7.60 -7.82
CA ILE A 9 -0.48 -6.55 -7.25
C ILE A 9 0.36 -5.40 -6.71
N LEU A 10 1.36 -5.68 -5.86
CA LEU A 10 2.26 -4.66 -5.33
C LEU A 10 2.96 -3.87 -6.44
N SER A 11 3.39 -4.55 -7.52
CA SER A 11 4.05 -3.89 -8.64
C SER A 11 3.14 -2.90 -9.40
N PHE A 12 1.82 -3.13 -9.41
CA PHE A 12 0.87 -2.16 -9.98
C PHE A 12 0.65 -0.98 -9.04
N HIS A 13 0.45 -1.24 -7.74
CA HIS A 13 0.24 -0.17 -6.76
C HIS A 13 1.45 0.76 -6.60
N SER A 14 2.66 0.25 -6.79
CA SER A 14 3.93 0.99 -6.67
C SER A 14 4.31 1.83 -7.89
N CYS A 15 3.57 1.67 -8.98
CA CYS A 15 4.00 2.15 -10.27
C CYS A 15 5.35 1.54 -10.79
N ARG A 16 5.66 0.26 -10.50
CA ARG A 16 6.81 -0.47 -11.11
C ARG A 16 6.45 -1.37 -12.31
N ASN A 17 5.26 -1.97 -12.33
CA ASN A 17 4.84 -2.90 -13.37
C ASN A 17 5.01 -2.32 -14.79
N THR A 18 5.48 -3.13 -15.74
CA THR A 18 5.75 -2.68 -17.11
C THR A 18 4.51 -2.66 -18.00
N ASN A 19 3.42 -3.33 -17.61
CA ASN A 19 2.16 -3.33 -18.33
C ASN A 19 1.35 -2.06 -18.02
N VAL A 20 1.78 -0.93 -18.58
CA VAL A 20 1.19 0.39 -18.32
C VAL A 20 -0.23 0.56 -18.88
N ASP A 21 -0.65 -0.31 -19.79
CA ASP A 21 -1.99 -0.30 -20.39
C ASP A 21 -3.03 -1.03 -19.52
N ASP A 22 -2.60 -1.76 -18.50
CA ASP A 22 -3.50 -2.41 -17.54
C ASP A 22 -4.21 -1.35 -16.68
N PRO A 23 -5.55 -1.43 -16.49
CA PRO A 23 -6.28 -0.48 -15.64
C PRO A 23 -5.74 -0.38 -14.20
N ARG A 24 -5.16 -1.45 -13.66
CA ARG A 24 -4.53 -1.45 -12.32
C ARG A 24 -3.37 -0.47 -12.24
N TRP A 25 -2.79 -0.07 -13.36
CA TRP A 25 -1.74 0.92 -13.41
C TRP A 25 -2.19 2.34 -13.11
N GLU A 26 -3.29 2.75 -13.74
CA GLU A 26 -3.87 4.07 -13.53
C GLU A 26 -4.67 4.11 -12.23
N TYR A 27 -5.36 3.01 -11.89
CA TYR A 27 -6.27 2.94 -10.75
C TYR A 27 -5.68 2.30 -9.49
N GLY A 28 -4.41 1.89 -9.54
CA GLY A 28 -3.61 1.44 -8.39
C GLY A 28 -3.35 2.56 -7.39
N PHE A 29 -2.67 2.25 -6.28
CA PHE A 29 -2.58 3.15 -5.14
C PHE A 29 -1.87 4.46 -5.51
N VAL A 30 -0.64 4.36 -6.02
CA VAL A 30 0.12 5.53 -6.50
C VAL A 30 -0.48 6.10 -7.79
N GLY A 31 -1.04 5.26 -8.67
CA GLY A 31 -1.72 5.71 -9.90
C GLY A 31 -2.83 6.73 -9.60
N ARG A 32 -3.63 6.48 -8.56
CA ARG A 32 -4.71 7.38 -8.13
C ARG A 32 -4.24 8.72 -7.58
N LEU A 33 -2.96 8.86 -7.24
CA LEU A 33 -2.38 10.12 -6.78
C LEU A 33 -2.02 11.06 -7.94
N ARG A 34 -2.06 10.58 -9.19
CA ARG A 34 -1.84 11.39 -10.39
C ARG A 34 -2.99 12.40 -10.60
N PRO A 35 -2.77 13.50 -11.36
CA PRO A 35 -3.83 14.50 -11.60
C PRO A 35 -5.15 13.92 -12.14
N SER A 36 -5.08 12.84 -12.94
CA SER A 36 -6.22 12.12 -13.53
C SER A 36 -6.80 11.00 -12.65
N GLY A 37 -6.16 10.68 -11.53
CA GLY A 37 -6.36 9.43 -10.78
C GLY A 37 -7.71 9.28 -10.07
N GLY A 38 -8.48 10.36 -9.96
CA GLY A 38 -9.81 10.36 -9.34
C GLY A 38 -9.77 10.28 -7.81
N THR A 39 -10.82 9.71 -7.22
CA THR A 39 -10.99 9.60 -5.76
C THR A 39 -10.12 8.50 -5.16
N LEU A 40 -9.69 8.68 -3.91
CA LEU A 40 -9.00 7.63 -3.16
C LEU A 40 -9.82 6.34 -3.12
N ASN A 41 -9.15 5.22 -3.37
CA ASN A 41 -9.72 3.88 -3.26
C ASN A 41 -9.06 3.14 -2.12
N GLU A 42 -9.83 2.91 -1.06
CA GLU A 42 -9.37 2.19 0.13
C GLU A 42 -9.12 0.70 -0.12
N ASP A 43 -9.80 0.11 -1.11
CA ASP A 43 -9.55 -1.28 -1.48
C ASP A 43 -8.11 -1.48 -1.97
N ASN A 44 -7.49 -0.45 -2.53
CA ASN A 44 -6.06 -0.49 -2.89
C ASN A 44 -5.17 -0.63 -1.65
N PHE A 45 -5.49 0.06 -0.55
CA PHE A 45 -4.75 -0.05 0.70
C PHE A 45 -4.87 -1.45 1.29
N ILE A 46 -6.10 -1.99 1.35
CA ILE A 46 -6.36 -3.35 1.84
C ILE A 46 -5.60 -4.38 0.98
N GLN A 47 -5.65 -4.26 -0.35
CA GLN A 47 -4.91 -5.15 -1.26
C GLN A 47 -3.39 -5.11 -1.03
N ILE A 48 -2.81 -3.93 -0.77
CA ILE A 48 -1.39 -3.80 -0.41
C ILE A 48 -1.10 -4.55 0.90
N MET A 49 -1.87 -4.29 1.95
CA MET A 49 -1.64 -4.88 3.27
C MET A 49 -1.80 -6.40 3.27
N GLU A 50 -2.82 -6.92 2.60
CA GLU A 50 -2.99 -8.37 2.43
C GLU A 50 -1.89 -8.99 1.55
N SER A 51 -1.37 -8.25 0.57
CA SER A 51 -0.21 -8.71 -0.22
C SER A 51 1.06 -8.78 0.64
N ILE A 52 1.29 -7.78 1.49
CA ILE A 52 2.41 -7.77 2.46
C ILE A 52 2.25 -8.92 3.46
N ARG A 53 1.04 -9.16 3.97
CA ARG A 53 0.74 -10.29 4.86
C ARG A 53 1.08 -11.63 4.23
N LEU A 54 0.71 -11.83 2.97
CA LEU A 54 0.99 -13.08 2.27
C LEU A 54 2.50 -13.27 1.97
N LEU A 55 3.26 -12.17 1.88
CA LEU A 55 4.68 -12.13 1.58
C LEU A 55 5.56 -11.90 2.82
N LYS A 56 5.01 -12.03 4.03
CA LYS A 56 5.71 -11.75 5.28
C LYS A 56 7.00 -12.57 5.44
N ASP A 57 6.99 -13.84 5.05
CA ASP A 57 8.15 -14.73 5.19
C ASP A 57 9.28 -14.30 4.25
N GLU A 58 8.93 -13.81 3.04
CA GLU A 58 9.88 -13.24 2.09
C GLU A 58 10.49 -11.92 2.60
N LEU A 59 9.72 -11.14 3.35
CA LEU A 59 10.17 -9.87 3.95
C LEU A 59 11.03 -10.07 5.20
N SER A 60 10.82 -11.15 5.96
CA SER A 60 11.62 -11.48 7.14
C SER A 60 12.82 -12.40 6.84
N ALA A 61 13.06 -12.74 5.57
CA ALA A 61 14.18 -13.58 5.16
C ALA A 61 15.52 -12.80 5.14
N ASP A 62 16.64 -13.51 5.37
CA ASP A 62 18.00 -12.94 5.26
C ASP A 62 18.31 -12.30 3.89
N LYS A 63 17.62 -12.75 2.83
CA LYS A 63 17.74 -12.25 1.47
C LYS A 63 16.36 -11.93 0.92
N ILE A 64 16.12 -10.66 0.64
CA ILE A 64 14.85 -10.14 0.17
C ILE A 64 14.99 -9.74 -1.31
N ASP A 65 13.96 -10.01 -2.11
CA ASP A 65 13.90 -9.48 -3.47
C ASP A 65 13.86 -7.94 -3.42
N LYS A 66 14.84 -7.29 -4.06
CA LYS A 66 14.90 -5.83 -4.14
C LYS A 66 13.65 -5.22 -4.78
N ASN A 67 12.95 -5.94 -5.65
CA ASN A 67 11.73 -5.47 -6.29
C ASN A 67 10.56 -5.42 -5.30
N LEU A 68 10.48 -6.40 -4.40
CA LEU A 68 9.49 -6.41 -3.31
C LEU A 68 9.71 -5.22 -2.38
N VAL A 69 10.97 -4.99 -1.98
CA VAL A 69 11.35 -3.82 -1.17
C VAL A 69 11.03 -2.52 -1.93
N TYR A 70 11.36 -2.44 -3.21
CA TYR A 70 11.05 -1.27 -4.04
C TYR A 70 9.56 -1.01 -4.11
N ASP A 71 8.73 -2.03 -4.29
CA ASP A 71 7.29 -1.81 -4.44
C ASP A 71 6.69 -1.18 -3.20
N ILE A 72 7.02 -1.70 -2.01
CA ILE A 72 6.50 -1.19 -0.74
C ILE A 72 7.08 0.20 -0.44
N THR A 73 8.40 0.36 -0.56
CA THR A 73 9.05 1.67 -0.30
C THR A 73 8.67 2.72 -1.34
N GLY A 74 8.41 2.32 -2.57
CA GLY A 74 7.92 3.17 -3.65
C GLY A 74 6.52 3.70 -3.37
N ILE A 75 5.61 2.84 -2.90
CA ILE A 75 4.27 3.26 -2.43
C ILE A 75 4.39 4.33 -1.35
N ILE A 76 5.21 4.10 -0.32
CA ILE A 76 5.41 5.03 0.80
C ILE A 76 6.01 6.35 0.28
N HIS A 77 7.12 6.27 -0.45
CA HIS A 77 7.89 7.43 -0.90
C HIS A 77 7.09 8.30 -1.86
N LEU A 78 6.51 7.72 -2.91
CA LEU A 78 5.77 8.47 -3.93
C LEU A 78 4.52 9.12 -3.33
N THR A 79 3.86 8.44 -2.38
CA THR A 79 2.73 9.03 -1.66
C THR A 79 3.16 10.26 -0.87
N ARG A 80 4.28 10.20 -0.13
CA ARG A 80 4.82 11.38 0.58
C ARG A 80 5.15 12.51 -0.39
N VAL A 81 5.87 12.22 -1.47
CA VAL A 81 6.32 13.24 -2.43
C VAL A 81 5.14 13.91 -3.14
N TRP A 82 4.09 13.17 -3.47
CA TRP A 82 2.95 13.71 -4.22
C TRP A 82 1.83 14.28 -3.33
N CYS A 83 1.72 13.82 -2.08
CA CYS A 83 0.71 14.33 -1.14
C CYS A 83 1.18 15.56 -0.35
N ILE A 84 2.49 15.72 -0.14
CA ILE A 84 3.06 16.87 0.56
C ILE A 84 3.28 17.99 -0.49
N PRO A 85 2.74 19.21 -0.27
CA PRO A 85 2.99 20.32 -1.17
C PRO A 85 4.49 20.68 -1.18
N TYR A 86 5.22 20.32 -2.23
CA TYR A 86 6.56 20.87 -2.45
C TYR A 86 6.38 22.34 -2.91
N ARG A 87 6.75 23.29 -2.04
CA ARG A 87 6.88 24.73 -2.33
C ARG A 87 5.94 25.27 -3.42
N GLN A 88 4.65 25.43 -3.12
CA GLN A 88 3.67 26.27 -3.87
C GLN A 88 3.60 26.16 -5.41
N THR A 89 4.23 25.19 -6.08
CA THR A 89 4.35 25.22 -7.56
C THR A 89 4.22 23.85 -8.24
N GLY A 90 3.66 22.85 -7.55
CA GLY A 90 3.40 21.55 -8.19
C GLY A 90 2.50 20.57 -7.44
N SER A 91 1.80 20.98 -6.38
CA SER A 91 0.83 20.07 -5.75
C SER A 91 -0.35 19.81 -6.66
N ASN A 92 -0.79 18.55 -6.73
CA ASN A 92 -2.15 18.24 -7.14
C ASN A 92 -3.10 18.95 -6.18
N ASN A 93 -3.55 20.14 -6.57
CA ASN A 93 -4.43 21.03 -5.79
C ASN A 93 -5.83 20.43 -5.51
N ASN A 94 -6.06 19.17 -5.88
CA ASN A 94 -7.36 18.51 -5.79
C ASN A 94 -7.48 17.53 -4.60
N ILE A 95 -6.38 17.16 -3.91
CA ILE A 95 -6.45 16.29 -2.73
C ILE A 95 -6.88 17.12 -1.52
N LYS A 96 -8.04 16.80 -0.94
CA LYS A 96 -8.55 17.47 0.26
C LYS A 96 -7.69 17.16 1.48
N THR A 97 -7.71 18.03 2.49
CA THR A 97 -6.97 17.81 3.75
C THR A 97 -7.33 16.48 4.41
N SER A 98 -8.61 16.08 4.40
CA SER A 98 -9.07 14.79 4.93
C SER A 98 -8.52 13.60 4.16
N GLU A 99 -8.45 13.69 2.83
CA GLU A 99 -7.85 12.65 1.98
C GLU A 99 -6.35 12.54 2.22
N ARG A 100 -5.66 13.68 2.39
CA ARG A 100 -4.24 13.70 2.77
C ARG A 100 -4.01 13.02 4.12
N MET A 101 -4.82 13.30 5.14
CA MET A 101 -4.71 12.64 6.45
C MET A 101 -4.88 11.13 6.33
N LYS A 102 -5.87 10.68 5.54
CA LYS A 102 -6.09 9.25 5.30
C LYS A 102 -4.91 8.58 4.59
N LEU A 103 -4.35 9.23 3.57
CA LEU A 103 -3.15 8.75 2.88
C LEU A 103 -1.95 8.64 3.81
N MET A 104 -1.74 9.63 4.69
CA MET A 104 -0.65 9.61 5.66
C MET A 104 -0.81 8.47 6.66
N GLN A 105 -2.03 8.24 7.17
CA GLN A 105 -2.32 7.10 8.04
C GLN A 105 -2.03 5.76 7.33
N TRP A 106 -2.49 5.58 6.09
CA TRP A 106 -2.26 4.35 5.34
C TRP A 106 -0.78 4.05 5.11
N ILE A 107 0.02 5.05 4.71
CA ILE A 107 1.45 4.82 4.50
C ILE A 107 2.23 4.66 5.81
N GLU A 108 1.76 5.24 6.91
CA GLU A 108 2.34 5.02 8.24
C GLU A 108 2.12 3.56 8.68
N ILE A 109 0.91 3.03 8.48
CA ILE A 109 0.62 1.60 8.73
C ILE A 109 1.53 0.72 7.85
N ILE A 110 1.63 0.98 6.55
CA ILE A 110 2.50 0.22 5.64
C ILE A 110 3.98 0.30 6.06
N GLU A 111 4.46 1.50 6.42
CA GLU A 111 5.85 1.74 6.84
C GLU A 111 6.17 1.00 8.15
N ASN A 112 5.30 1.07 9.15
CA ASN A 112 5.45 0.35 10.42
C ASN A 112 5.45 -1.15 10.21
N THR A 113 4.52 -1.68 9.42
CA THR A 113 4.48 -3.12 9.12
C THR A 113 5.75 -3.59 8.42
N LEU A 114 6.23 -2.85 7.41
CA LEU A 114 7.50 -3.18 6.76
C LEU A 114 8.67 -3.13 7.76
N PHE A 115 8.74 -2.09 8.59
CA PHE A 115 9.78 -1.92 9.60
C PHE A 115 9.86 -3.13 10.55
N TYR A 116 8.72 -3.57 11.09
CA TYR A 116 8.67 -4.71 12.01
C TYR A 116 8.96 -6.05 11.33
N LEU A 117 8.49 -6.28 10.10
CA LEU A 117 8.79 -7.50 9.35
C LEU A 117 10.30 -7.62 9.05
N LEU A 118 10.95 -6.50 8.72
CA LEU A 118 12.40 -6.46 8.47
C LEU A 118 13.23 -6.69 9.74
N ASP A 119 12.70 -6.33 10.92
CA ASP A 119 13.33 -6.61 12.23
C ASP A 119 13.10 -8.06 12.69
N GLY A 120 12.25 -8.82 11.99
CA GLY A 120 11.89 -10.19 12.35
C GLY A 120 10.90 -10.29 13.51
N ALA A 121 10.09 -9.24 13.73
CA ALA A 121 9.03 -9.25 14.72
C ALA A 121 7.90 -10.24 14.35
N ASP A 122 7.19 -10.74 15.38
CA ASP A 122 6.03 -11.59 15.18
C ASP A 122 4.89 -10.87 14.44
N ASP A 123 4.08 -11.63 13.70
CA ASP A 123 2.92 -11.14 12.94
C ASP A 123 1.99 -10.22 13.75
N ASP A 124 1.68 -10.58 14.99
CA ASP A 124 0.74 -9.83 15.84
C ASP A 124 1.24 -8.41 16.12
N ILE A 125 2.57 -8.23 16.17
CA ILE A 125 3.20 -6.92 16.33
C ILE A 125 3.24 -6.21 14.97
N ALA A 126 3.71 -6.89 13.92
CA ALA A 126 3.91 -6.28 12.62
C ALA A 126 2.61 -5.77 11.98
N PHE A 127 1.47 -6.42 12.24
CA PHE A 127 0.18 -6.07 11.66
C PHE A 127 -0.79 -5.41 12.65
N MET A 128 -0.37 -5.08 13.88
CA MET A 128 -1.23 -4.52 14.92
C MET A 128 -2.02 -3.29 14.43
N ASP A 129 -1.33 -2.29 13.87
CA ASP A 129 -1.95 -1.05 13.42
C ASP A 129 -2.98 -1.29 12.30
N TYR A 130 -2.70 -2.27 11.44
CA TYR A 130 -3.62 -2.64 10.37
C TYR A 130 -4.86 -3.38 10.88
N GLU A 131 -4.72 -4.30 11.82
CA GLU A 131 -5.88 -4.96 12.42
C GLU A 131 -6.73 -3.95 13.23
N CYS A 132 -6.10 -3.04 13.97
CA CYS A 132 -6.82 -1.92 14.60
C CYS A 132 -7.59 -1.09 13.57
N TYR A 133 -6.96 -0.77 12.43
CA TYR A 133 -7.60 -0.04 11.34
C TYR A 133 -8.84 -0.78 10.80
N LEU A 134 -8.75 -2.09 10.55
CA LEU A 134 -9.88 -2.89 10.06
C LEU A 134 -11.03 -2.96 11.06
N HIS A 135 -10.74 -3.01 12.36
CA HIS A 135 -11.76 -3.09 13.40
C HIS A 135 -12.61 -1.82 13.54
N ASP A 136 -12.12 -0.67 13.06
CA ASP A 136 -12.89 0.57 13.00
C ASP A 136 -13.98 0.54 11.90
N SER A 137 -14.02 -0.49 11.04
CA SER A 137 -15.00 -0.63 9.96
C SER A 137 -15.30 -2.09 9.58
N SER A 138 -16.52 -2.55 9.89
CA SER A 138 -16.96 -3.92 9.56
C SER A 138 -16.93 -4.22 8.06
N GLU A 139 -17.07 -3.21 7.19
CA GLU A 139 -16.94 -3.40 5.74
C GLU A 139 -15.49 -3.73 5.33
N GLN A 140 -14.51 -3.03 5.90
CA GLN A 140 -13.10 -3.24 5.58
C GLN A 140 -12.62 -4.59 6.08
N LEU A 141 -13.03 -4.96 7.31
CA LEU A 141 -12.74 -6.27 7.86
C LEU A 141 -13.25 -7.40 6.94
N LEU A 142 -14.49 -7.30 6.46
CA LEU A 142 -15.05 -8.29 5.53
C LEU A 142 -14.26 -8.38 4.22
N LYS A 143 -13.82 -7.24 3.66
CA LYS A 143 -13.00 -7.21 2.44
C LYS A 143 -11.64 -7.89 2.65
N ALA A 144 -10.99 -7.62 3.78
CA ALA A 144 -9.74 -8.27 4.16
C ALA A 144 -9.92 -9.79 4.32
N GLU A 145 -10.96 -10.22 5.04
CA GLU A 145 -11.30 -11.64 5.20
C GLU A 145 -11.54 -12.35 3.87
N LEU A 146 -12.27 -11.73 2.95
CA LEU A 146 -12.50 -12.30 1.61
C LEU A 146 -11.21 -12.49 0.83
N LEU A 147 -10.26 -11.55 0.90
CA LEU A 147 -8.95 -11.69 0.25
C LEU A 147 -8.12 -12.82 0.86
N ARG A 148 -8.23 -13.05 2.17
CA ARG A 148 -7.56 -14.13 2.91
C ARG A 148 -8.12 -15.53 2.59
N MET A 149 -9.39 -15.62 2.17
CA MET A 149 -10.05 -16.88 1.82
C MET A 149 -9.77 -17.38 0.39
N LEU A 150 -9.30 -16.48 -0.48
CA LEU A 150 -8.89 -16.79 -1.86
C LEU A 150 -7.47 -17.31 -1.90
#